data_AF-A0A9Y2EGG8-F1
#
_entry.id   AF-A0A9Y2EGG8-F1
#
_cell.length_a   1.000
_cell.length_b   1.000
_cell.length_c   1.000
_cell.angle_alpha   90.00
_cell.angle_beta   90.00
_cell.angle_gamma   90.00
#
_symmetry.space_group_name_H-M   'P 1'
#
loop_
_entity.id
_entity.type
_entity.pdbx_description
1 polymer ?
#
loop_
_entity_poly.entity_id
_entity_poly.type
_entity_poly.pdbx_seq_one_letter_code
_entity_poly.pdbx_strand_id
1 'polypeptide(L)'
;MSGYILNNRGIRAGVVNGASIFDLTGKKVYDLRGNNIYRLSGELVGHMLDASGSDKRLDRGSEALLSVGETPELDEPENRPPPQRQPSATFTEAIRLRRIISAPADRPKKG
;
A
#
# COMPACT_ATOMS: atom_id res chain seq x y z
N MET A 1 22.57 6.44 2.23
CA MET A 1 21.25 6.47 1.55
C MET A 1 20.17 6.12 2.54
N SER A 2 19.06 6.87 2.51
CA SER A 2 17.80 6.52 3.16
C SER A 2 16.74 6.23 2.10
N GLY A 3 15.89 5.25 2.31
CA GLY A 3 14.87 4.82 1.35
C GLY A 3 13.70 4.12 2.04
N TYR A 4 12.58 4.01 1.32
CA TYR A 4 11.46 3.19 1.80
C TYR A 4 11.68 1.73 1.45
N ILE A 5 11.20 0.86 2.32
CA ILE A 5 11.15 -0.58 2.08
C ILE A 5 9.75 -0.91 1.61
N LEU A 6 9.66 -1.50 0.42
CA LEU A 6 8.40 -1.96 -0.16
C LEU A 6 8.31 -3.48 -0.03
N ASN A 7 7.16 -4.00 0.40
CA ASN A 7 6.87 -5.43 0.32
C ASN A 7 6.62 -5.88 -1.14
N ASN A 8 6.34 -7.17 -1.38
CA ASN A 8 6.12 -7.66 -2.74
C ASN A 8 4.92 -6.96 -3.43
N ARG A 9 3.96 -6.47 -2.62
CA ARG A 9 2.72 -5.79 -3.03
C ARG A 9 2.94 -4.31 -3.33
N GLY A 10 4.16 -3.79 -3.14
CA GLY A 10 4.47 -2.36 -3.30
C GLY A 10 3.98 -1.49 -2.16
N ILE A 11 3.62 -2.08 -1.02
CA ILE A 11 3.20 -1.36 0.19
C ILE A 11 4.43 -1.05 1.04
N ARG A 12 4.47 0.16 1.60
CA ARG A 12 5.53 0.58 2.51
C ARG A 12 5.49 -0.25 3.78
N ALA A 13 6.56 -1.00 4.00
CA ALA A 13 6.74 -1.88 5.15
C ALA A 13 7.68 -1.27 6.21
N GLY A 14 8.50 -0.29 5.82
CA GLY A 14 9.41 0.40 6.73
C GLY A 14 10.30 1.40 6.02
N VAL A 15 11.28 1.92 6.75
CA VAL A 15 12.27 2.87 6.26
C VAL A 15 13.65 2.32 6.54
N VAL A 16 14.51 2.29 5.53
CA VAL A 16 15.94 2.03 5.71
C VAL A 16 16.69 3.36 5.79
N ASN A 17 17.58 3.49 6.77
CA ASN A 17 18.52 4.60 6.86
C ASN A 17 19.92 4.06 7.16
N GLY A 18 20.78 4.09 6.14
CA GLY A 18 22.12 3.51 6.22
C GLY A 18 22.05 1.99 6.46
N ALA A 19 22.61 1.55 7.59
CA ALA A 19 22.64 0.14 8.01
C ALA A 19 21.50 -0.22 9.00
N SER A 20 20.52 0.67 9.22
CA SER A 20 19.43 0.46 10.17
C SER A 20 18.08 0.47 9.47
N ILE A 21 17.20 -0.44 9.90
CA ILE A 21 15.82 -0.54 9.42
C ILE A 21 14.90 -0.09 10.56
N PHE A 22 14.03 0.83 10.21
CA PHE A 22 13.04 1.41 11.08
C PHE A 22 11.65 0.98 10.62
N ASP A 23 10.80 0.68 11.59
CA ASP A 23 9.39 0.48 11.36
C ASP A 23 8.72 1.83 11.01
N LEU A 24 7.47 1.80 10.54
CA LEU A 24 6.68 2.99 10.21
C LEU A 24 6.48 3.94 11.41
N THR A 25 6.60 3.40 12.63
CA THR A 25 6.59 4.15 13.89
C THR A 25 7.91 4.90 14.18
N GLY A 26 8.96 4.68 13.36
CA GLY A 26 10.28 5.27 13.56
C GLY A 26 11.16 4.50 14.56
N LYS A 27 10.70 3.35 15.07
CA LYS A 27 11.50 2.49 15.95
C LYS A 27 12.44 1.62 15.13
N LYS A 28 13.71 1.55 15.52
CA LYS A 28 14.66 0.60 14.93
C LYS A 28 14.25 -0.83 15.30
N VAL A 29 14.04 -1.65 14.27
CA VAL A 29 13.57 -3.04 14.42
C VAL A 29 14.59 -4.05 13.90
N TYR A 30 15.37 -3.70 12.88
CA TYR A 30 16.37 -4.58 12.28
C TYR A 30 17.64 -3.81 11.89
N ASP A 31 18.72 -4.56 11.72
CA ASP A 31 19.97 -4.10 11.13
C ASP A 31 20.10 -4.65 9.71
N LEU A 32 20.62 -3.83 8.80
CA LEU A 32 20.88 -4.20 7.41
C LEU A 32 22.38 -4.23 7.16
N ARG A 33 22.91 -5.37 6.72
CA ARG A 33 24.31 -5.49 6.28
C ARG A 33 24.33 -5.99 4.84
N GLY A 34 24.63 -5.09 3.91
CA GLY A 34 24.46 -5.35 2.48
C GLY A 34 22.98 -5.62 2.17
N ASN A 35 22.69 -6.87 1.77
CA ASN A 35 21.34 -7.36 1.47
C ASN A 35 20.76 -8.25 2.56
N ASN A 36 21.46 -8.42 3.68
CA ASN A 36 21.03 -9.31 4.75
C ASN A 36 20.38 -8.52 5.89
N ILE A 37 19.22 -8.99 6.34
CA ILE A 37 18.43 -8.40 7.41
C ILE A 37 18.71 -9.19 8.69
N TYR A 38 19.17 -8.49 9.72
CA TYR A 38 19.49 -9.04 11.02
C TYR A 38 18.56 -8.48 12.09
N ARG A 39 18.18 -9.29 13.07
CA ARG A 39 17.61 -8.78 14.32
C ARG A 39 18.64 -7.93 15.06
N LEU A 40 18.16 -7.13 16.01
CA LEU A 40 19.03 -6.40 16.95
C LEU A 40 19.89 -7.35 17.81
N SER A 41 19.49 -8.63 17.94
CA SER A 41 20.30 -9.69 18.55
C SER A 41 21.47 -10.16 17.69
N GLY A 42 21.50 -9.81 16.40
CA GLY A 42 22.48 -10.29 15.42
C GLY A 42 22.06 -11.54 14.64
N GLU A 43 20.85 -12.06 14.87
CA GLU A 43 20.31 -13.21 14.13
C GLU A 43 19.91 -12.83 12.70
N LEU A 44 20.36 -13.59 11.70
CA LEU A 44 19.95 -13.43 10.31
C LEU A 44 18.50 -13.91 10.15
N VAL A 45 17.61 -13.00 9.73
CA VAL A 45 16.18 -13.30 9.59
C VAL A 45 15.65 -13.20 8.18
N GLY A 46 16.41 -12.58 7.27
CA GLY A 46 15.95 -12.43 5.91
C GLY A 46 16.93 -11.71 5.01
N HIS A 47 16.46 -11.45 3.80
CA HIS A 47 17.21 -10.84 2.71
C HIS A 47 16.39 -9.76 2.03
N MET A 48 17.08 -8.72 1.55
CA MET A 48 16.54 -7.74 0.62
C MET A 48 16.96 -8.11 -0.80
N LEU A 49 16.06 -7.85 -1.74
CA LEU A 49 16.36 -7.87 -3.16
C LEU A 49 16.98 -6.52 -3.52
N ASP A 50 18.15 -6.58 -4.16
CA ASP A 50 18.72 -5.42 -4.86
C ASP A 50 17.84 -5.15 -6.08
N ALA A 51 16.79 -4.35 -5.89
CA ALA A 51 16.11 -3.75 -7.02
C ALA A 51 17.01 -2.61 -7.50
N SER A 52 17.48 -2.71 -8.74
CA SER A 52 18.31 -1.69 -9.39
C SER A 52 17.62 -0.32 -9.29
N GLY A 53 18.05 0.52 -8.32
CA GLY A 53 17.39 1.77 -7.96
C GLY A 53 17.48 2.15 -6.47
N SER A 54 16.83 3.25 -6.08
CA SER A 54 16.81 3.77 -4.71
C SER A 54 15.85 3.01 -3.76
N ASP A 55 14.97 2.19 -4.33
CA ASP A 55 13.91 1.48 -3.61
C ASP A 55 14.34 0.05 -3.28
N LYS A 56 14.40 -0.27 -1.98
CA LYS A 56 14.76 -1.62 -1.51
C LYS A 56 13.49 -2.48 -1.37
N ARG A 57 13.48 -3.67 -1.97
CA ARG A 57 12.37 -4.64 -1.85
C ARG A 57 12.76 -5.78 -0.94
N LEU A 58 11.80 -6.26 -0.15
CA LEU A 58 12.00 -7.48 0.63
C LEU A 58 11.98 -8.70 -0.30
N ASP A 59 12.81 -9.69 0.03
CA ASP A 59 12.66 -11.03 -0.53
C ASP A 59 11.32 -11.65 -0.08
N ARG A 60 10.78 -12.55 -0.91
CA ARG A 60 9.50 -13.23 -0.65
C ARG A 60 9.47 -14.00 0.68
N GLY A 61 10.59 -14.57 1.11
CA GLY A 61 10.70 -15.24 2.41
C GLY A 61 10.80 -14.28 3.59
N SER A 62 11.08 -13.00 3.33
CA SER A 62 11.34 -11.97 4.34
C SER A 62 10.17 -11.01 4.56
N GLU A 63 9.03 -11.24 3.89
CA GLU A 63 7.86 -10.37 3.97
C GLU A 63 7.22 -10.35 5.36
N ALA A 64 7.29 -11.47 6.08
CA ALA A 64 6.75 -11.58 7.43
C ALA A 64 7.49 -10.69 8.46
N LEU A 65 8.72 -10.25 8.14
CA LEU A 65 9.55 -9.47 9.07
C LEU A 65 9.05 -8.05 9.27
N LEU A 66 8.53 -7.46 8.20
CA LEU A 66 7.91 -6.14 8.16
C LEU A 66 6.46 -6.25 7.71
N SER A 67 5.81 -7.37 8.02
CA SER A 67 4.36 -7.46 7.87
C SER A 67 3.79 -6.29 8.65
N VAL A 68 3.22 -5.33 7.91
CA VAL A 68 2.16 -4.49 8.43
C VAL A 68 1.24 -5.50 9.08
N GLY A 69 1.19 -5.50 10.41
CA GLY A 69 0.18 -6.27 11.09
C GLY A 69 -1.11 -5.90 10.38
N GLU A 70 -1.73 -6.86 9.71
CA GLU A 70 -3.15 -7.03 9.96
C GLU A 70 -3.21 -7.10 11.47
N THR A 71 -3.44 -5.95 12.11
CA THR A 71 -4.12 -5.93 13.39
C THR A 71 -5.35 -6.81 13.15
N PRO A 72 -5.42 -8.01 13.74
CA PRO A 72 -6.72 -8.58 14.02
C PRO A 72 -7.21 -7.83 15.27
N GLU A 73 -7.43 -6.52 15.16
CA GLU A 73 -8.15 -5.76 16.18
C GLU A 73 -9.58 -5.70 15.69
N LEU A 74 -10.17 -6.90 15.69
CA LEU A 74 -11.60 -7.14 15.71
C LEU A 74 -12.09 -6.82 17.14
N ASP A 75 -11.86 -5.59 17.59
CA ASP A 75 -12.70 -4.93 18.58
C ASP A 75 -13.42 -3.84 17.81
N GLU A 76 -14.42 -4.27 17.02
CA GLU A 76 -15.45 -3.39 16.51
C GLU A 76 -16.18 -2.74 17.68
N PRO A 77 -16.22 -1.41 17.80
CA PRO A 77 -17.49 -0.73 17.96
C PRO A 77 -18.05 -0.57 16.55
N GLU A 78 -18.94 -1.48 16.21
CA GLU A 78 -19.91 -1.45 15.13
C GLU A 78 -20.60 -0.07 15.07
N ASN A 79 -19.95 0.96 14.50
CA ASN A 79 -20.56 2.28 14.29
C ASN A 79 -19.76 3.28 13.44
N ARG A 80 -18.75 2.85 12.65
CA ARG A 80 -18.22 3.71 11.58
C ARG A 80 -18.78 3.25 10.24
N PRO A 81 -19.61 4.07 9.56
CA PRO A 81 -20.03 3.72 8.22
C PRO A 81 -18.77 3.58 7.35
N PRO A 82 -18.74 2.61 6.41
CA PRO A 82 -17.62 2.49 5.48
C PRO A 82 -17.42 3.85 4.80
N PRO A 83 -16.19 4.24 4.42
CA PRO A 83 -15.99 5.43 3.62
C PRO A 83 -16.68 5.20 2.27
N GLN A 84 -17.95 5.59 2.19
CA GLN A 84 -18.66 5.78 0.95
C GLN A 84 -17.85 6.86 0.24
N ARG A 85 -17.12 6.47 -0.80
CA ARG A 85 -16.64 7.43 -1.80
C ARG A 85 -17.88 8.04 -2.43
N GLN A 86 -18.44 9.05 -1.77
CA GLN A 86 -19.49 9.86 -2.34
C GLN A 86 -18.80 10.72 -3.40
N PRO A 87 -19.16 10.56 -4.67
CA PRO A 87 -18.65 11.43 -5.70
C PRO A 87 -19.00 12.88 -5.35
N SER A 88 -18.00 13.75 -5.36
CA SER A 88 -18.20 15.20 -5.19
C SER A 88 -19.36 15.70 -6.07
N ALA A 89 -20.04 16.77 -5.66
CA ALA A 89 -21.18 17.34 -6.40
C ALA A 89 -20.88 17.51 -7.91
N THR A 90 -19.63 17.89 -8.22
CA THR A 90 -19.09 18.03 -9.57
C THR A 90 -19.12 16.74 -10.40
N PHE A 91 -18.86 15.59 -9.79
CA PHE A 91 -18.90 14.30 -10.47
C PHE A 91 -20.32 13.78 -10.68
N THR A 92 -21.23 14.09 -9.74
CA THR A 92 -22.66 13.81 -9.92
C THR A 92 -23.25 14.63 -11.07
N GLU A 93 -22.86 15.90 -11.20
CA GLU A 93 -23.20 16.77 -12.34
C GLU A 93 -22.74 16.15 -13.67
N ALA A 94 -21.48 15.67 -13.72
CA ALA A 94 -20.90 15.07 -14.90
C ALA A 94 -21.59 13.76 -15.33
N ILE A 95 -22.01 12.93 -14.36
CA ILE A 95 -22.80 11.72 -14.65
C ILE A 95 -24.18 12.09 -15.20
N ARG A 96 -24.87 13.09 -14.61
CA ARG A 96 -26.16 13.54 -15.14
C ARG A 96 -26.03 14.06 -16.57
N LEU A 97 -25.00 14.87 -16.85
CA LEU A 97 -24.73 15.39 -18.20
C LEU A 97 -24.49 14.26 -19.21
N ARG A 98 -23.74 13.22 -18.85
CA ARG A 98 -23.55 12.04 -19.73
C ARG A 98 -24.85 11.27 -19.99
N ARG A 99 -25.75 11.18 -19.00
CA ARG A 99 -27.04 10.48 -19.18
C ARG A 99 -27.99 11.22 -20.12
N ILE A 100 -27.93 12.55 -20.14
CA ILE A 100 -28.77 13.40 -21.01
C ILE A 100 -28.38 13.25 -22.48
N ILE A 101 -27.11 12.99 -22.79
CA ILE A 101 -26.60 12.91 -24.18
C ILE A 101 -26.85 11.52 -24.80
N SER A 102 -27.22 10.51 -24.00
CA SER A 102 -27.47 9.12 -24.47
C SER A 102 -28.93 8.69 -24.43
N ALA A 103 -29.88 9.62 -24.51
CA ALA A 103 -31.24 9.26 -24.90
C ALA A 103 -31.24 8.86 -26.39
N PRO A 104 -31.71 7.65 -26.77
CA PRO A 104 -31.93 7.32 -28.17
C PRO A 104 -33.06 8.22 -28.68
N ALA A 105 -32.72 9.18 -29.53
CA ALA A 105 -33.69 9.88 -30.35
C ALA A 105 -34.47 8.85 -31.18
N ASP A 106 -35.80 8.99 -31.13
CA ASP A 106 -36.81 8.47 -32.06
C ASP A 106 -36.30 7.61 -33.22
N ARG A 107 -36.69 6.33 -33.22
CA ARG A 107 -36.82 5.58 -34.47
C ARG A 107 -38.05 6.11 -35.22
N PRO A 108 -37.94 6.58 -36.47
CA PRO A 108 -39.12 6.86 -37.27
C PRO A 108 -39.79 5.54 -37.66
N LYS A 109 -41.09 5.40 -37.36
CA LYS A 109 -41.95 4.44 -38.06
C LYS A 109 -41.98 4.83 -39.53
N LYS A 110 -41.60 3.90 -40.41
CA LYS A 110 -41.73 4.05 -41.86
C LYS A 110 -42.43 2.81 -42.39
N GLY A 111 -43.63 3.00 -42.96
CA GLY A 111 -44.34 2.05 -43.83
C GLY A 111 -45.04 0.92 -43.10
#